data_AF-A0A662U9B6-F1
#
_entry.id   AF-A0A662U9B6-F1
#
_cell.length_a   1.000
_cell.length_b   1.000
_cell.length_c   1.000
_cell.angle_alpha   90.00
_cell.angle_beta   90.00
_cell.angle_gamma   90.00
#
_symmetry.space_group_name_H-M   'P 1'
#
loop_
_entity.id
_entity.type
_entity.pdbx_description
1 polymer ?
#
loop_
_entity_poly.entity_id
_entity_poly.type
_entity_poly.pdbx_seq_one_letter_code
_entity_poly.pdbx_strand_id
1 'polypeptide(L)'
;MLHVYTGLGKGKTTAALGLALRAIGWRKKVLFVQLFKGRETGEKIMLEYLTSQGFPISYIQAGTRHFISLEKPKPEEIEIVRRGIKQAFIKIKTFRPDIVVFDEINVALMYNVIDLRSAFELIDECKKMNAEIVFTGRYAPREIIDVADLVTEMVKVKHYFDKGIRARRGIEY
;
A
#
# COMPACT_ATOMS: atom_id res chain seq x y z
N MET A 1 -14.85 -4.56 0.66
CA MET A 1 -14.55 -4.73 2.10
C MET A 1 -13.20 -4.06 2.41
N LEU A 2 -12.88 -3.85 3.67
CA LEU A 2 -11.58 -3.32 4.14
C LEU A 2 -10.72 -4.45 4.70
N HIS A 3 -9.55 -4.65 4.11
CA HIS A 3 -8.54 -5.59 4.55
C HIS A 3 -7.36 -4.83 5.16
N VAL A 4 -6.90 -5.23 6.34
CA VAL A 4 -5.74 -4.64 7.02
C VAL A 4 -4.66 -5.70 7.21
N TYR A 5 -3.51 -5.49 6.57
CA TYR A 5 -2.32 -6.33 6.76
C TYR A 5 -1.28 -5.57 7.58
N THR A 6 -1.19 -5.89 8.87
CA THR A 6 -0.34 -5.17 9.84
C THR A 6 0.65 -6.10 10.55
N GLY A 7 1.29 -5.63 11.62
CA GLY A 7 2.30 -6.36 12.40
C GLY A 7 3.74 -6.10 11.97
N LEU A 8 4.68 -6.54 12.80
CA LEU A 8 6.12 -6.27 12.63
C LEU A 8 6.84 -7.25 11.69
N GLY A 9 6.20 -8.39 11.39
CA GLY A 9 6.73 -9.44 10.53
C GLY A 9 6.78 -9.05 9.04
N LYS A 10 7.64 -9.75 8.29
CA LYS A 10 7.69 -9.64 6.82
C LYS A 10 6.46 -10.31 6.21
N GLY A 11 5.89 -9.68 5.18
CA GLY A 11 4.87 -10.31 4.33
C GLY A 11 3.73 -9.38 3.89
N LYS A 12 3.55 -8.22 4.53
CA LYS A 12 2.33 -7.39 4.38
C LYS A 12 2.11 -6.95 2.94
N THR A 13 3.12 -6.27 2.38
CA THR A 13 3.15 -5.84 0.99
C THR A 13 3.05 -7.02 0.03
N THR A 14 3.78 -8.12 0.27
CA THR A 14 3.76 -9.29 -0.62
C THR A 14 2.41 -10.00 -0.62
N ALA A 15 1.69 -10.03 0.51
CA ALA A 15 0.33 -10.56 0.59
C ALA A 15 -0.66 -9.67 -0.17
N ALA A 16 -0.55 -8.35 -0.03
CA ALA A 16 -1.35 -7.40 -0.81
C ALA A 16 -1.07 -7.51 -2.31
N LEU A 17 0.19 -7.68 -2.71
CA LEU A 17 0.57 -7.93 -4.10
C LEU A 17 0.03 -9.27 -4.61
N GLY A 18 0.07 -10.33 -3.80
CA GLY A 18 -0.51 -11.63 -4.16
C GLY A 18 -2.02 -11.55 -4.38
N LEU A 19 -2.73 -10.78 -3.55
CA LEU A 19 -4.17 -10.50 -3.75
C LEU A 19 -4.41 -9.70 -5.04
N ALA A 20 -3.62 -8.65 -5.28
CA ALA A 20 -3.68 -7.86 -6.50
C ALA A 20 -3.45 -8.74 -7.74
N LEU A 21 -2.42 -9.59 -7.74
CA LEU A 21 -2.11 -10.51 -8.83
C LEU A 21 -3.24 -11.51 -9.07
N ARG A 22 -3.85 -12.04 -8.01
CA ARG A 22 -5.04 -12.89 -8.11
C ARG A 22 -6.17 -12.17 -8.83
N ALA A 23 -6.49 -10.94 -8.44
CA ALA A 23 -7.50 -10.12 -9.12
C ALA A 23 -7.16 -9.84 -10.59
N ILE A 24 -5.92 -9.48 -10.89
CA ILE A 24 -5.43 -9.24 -12.25
C ILE A 24 -5.63 -10.49 -13.12
N GLY A 25 -5.37 -11.69 -12.58
CA GLY A 25 -5.61 -12.96 -13.26
C GLY A 25 -7.08 -13.17 -13.66
N TRP A 26 -8.02 -12.61 -12.88
CA TRP A 26 -9.45 -12.57 -13.18
C TRP A 26 -9.90 -11.32 -13.95
N ARG A 27 -8.96 -10.57 -14.55
CA ARG A 27 -9.21 -9.34 -15.31
C ARG A 27 -9.90 -8.23 -14.51
N LYS A 28 -9.77 -8.26 -13.18
CA LYS A 28 -10.24 -7.20 -12.29
C LYS A 28 -9.33 -5.99 -12.35
N LYS A 29 -9.91 -4.80 -12.24
CA LYS A 29 -9.18 -3.53 -12.25
C LYS A 29 -8.47 -3.33 -10.92
N VAL A 30 -7.16 -3.14 -10.94
CA VAL A 30 -6.36 -2.95 -9.72
C VAL A 30 -5.73 -1.56 -9.70
N LEU A 31 -5.99 -0.80 -8.64
CA LEU A 31 -5.20 0.39 -8.30
C LEU A 31 -4.22 0.01 -7.20
N PHE A 32 -2.92 0.12 -7.46
CA PHE A 32 -1.88 -0.18 -6.48
C PHE A 32 -1.08 1.09 -6.17
N VAL A 33 -1.11 1.51 -4.91
CA VAL A 33 -0.50 2.73 -4.40
C VAL A 33 0.61 2.37 -3.42
N GLN A 34 1.86 2.67 -3.75
CA GLN A 34 3.02 2.53 -2.86
C GLN A 34 3.38 3.86 -2.21
N LEU A 35 3.24 3.95 -0.90
CA LEU A 35 3.66 5.11 -0.11
C LEU A 35 5.09 4.90 0.44
N PHE A 36 5.78 6.01 0.71
CA PHE A 36 7.17 6.06 1.21
C PHE A 36 8.21 5.35 0.33
N LYS A 37 7.88 5.05 -0.92
CA LYS A 37 8.78 4.41 -1.90
C LYS A 37 8.83 5.31 -3.13
N GLY A 38 10.03 5.68 -3.56
CA GLY A 38 10.27 6.42 -4.82
C GLY A 38 11.43 5.87 -5.64
N ARG A 39 12.00 4.73 -5.21
CA ARG A 39 12.97 3.96 -5.97
C ARG A 39 12.28 2.89 -6.80
N GLU A 40 13.01 2.34 -7.76
CA GLU A 40 12.54 1.18 -8.51
C GLU A 40 12.38 -0.03 -7.59
N THR A 41 11.29 -0.78 -7.80
CA THR A 41 10.91 -1.96 -7.02
C THR A 41 10.51 -3.07 -7.97
N GLY A 42 10.79 -4.34 -7.62
CA GLY A 42 10.37 -5.47 -8.45
C GLY A 42 8.86 -5.50 -8.72
N GLU A 43 8.05 -5.08 -7.73
CA GLU A 43 6.59 -4.97 -7.88
C GLU A 43 6.20 -3.95 -8.94
N LYS A 44 6.84 -2.78 -8.94
CA LYS A 44 6.59 -1.73 -9.96
C LYS A 44 6.89 -2.25 -11.35
N ILE A 45 8.09 -2.81 -11.55
CA ILE A 45 8.52 -3.34 -12.86
C ILE A 45 7.50 -4.35 -13.37
N MET A 46 7.07 -5.27 -12.51
CA MET A 46 6.12 -6.32 -12.90
C MET A 46 4.73 -5.75 -13.20
N LEU A 47 4.21 -4.83 -12.39
CA LEU A 47 2.90 -4.22 -12.61
C LEU A 47 2.87 -3.35 -13.88
N GLU A 48 3.95 -2.62 -14.17
CA GLU A 48 4.10 -1.84 -15.42
C GLU A 48 4.17 -2.76 -16.64
N TYR A 49 4.89 -3.88 -16.55
CA TYR A 49 4.89 -4.89 -17.60
C TYR A 49 3.49 -5.47 -17.83
N LEU A 50 2.78 -5.88 -16.78
CA LEU A 50 1.41 -6.41 -16.94
C LEU A 50 0.48 -5.36 -17.53
N THR A 51 0.64 -4.09 -17.15
CA THR A 51 -0.11 -2.97 -17.77
C THR A 51 0.18 -2.87 -19.26
N SER A 52 1.45 -3.01 -19.69
CA SER A 52 1.82 -2.98 -21.11
C SER A 52 1.28 -4.18 -21.91
N GLN A 53 1.00 -5.30 -21.23
CA GLN A 53 0.30 -6.46 -21.80
C GLN A 53 -1.24 -6.30 -21.82
N GLY A 54 -1.77 -5.12 -21.48
CA GLY A 54 -3.20 -4.81 -21.53
C GLY A 54 -3.99 -5.28 -20.30
N PHE A 55 -3.34 -5.63 -19.19
CA PHE A 55 -4.05 -5.85 -17.93
C PHE A 55 -4.50 -4.52 -17.33
N PRO A 56 -5.70 -4.46 -16.73
CA PRO A 56 -6.26 -3.21 -16.23
C PRO A 56 -5.67 -2.85 -14.86
N ILE A 57 -4.48 -2.27 -14.87
CA ILE A 57 -3.75 -1.88 -13.67
C ILE A 57 -3.45 -0.37 -13.72
N SER A 58 -3.64 0.32 -12.61
CA SER A 58 -3.12 1.66 -12.39
C SER A 58 -2.16 1.61 -11.21
N TYR A 59 -0.98 2.17 -11.38
CA TYR A 59 0.06 2.16 -10.36
C TYR A 59 0.43 3.59 -9.95
N ILE A 60 0.56 3.84 -8.65
CA ILE A 60 1.02 5.11 -8.08
C ILE A 60 2.16 4.79 -7.12
N GLN A 61 3.27 5.50 -7.26
CA GLN A 61 4.40 5.41 -6.35
C GLN A 61 4.74 6.80 -5.82
N ALA A 62 4.73 6.95 -4.51
CA ALA A 62 4.90 8.22 -3.83
C ALA A 62 5.91 8.10 -2.70
N GLY A 63 7.08 8.70 -2.90
CA GLY A 63 8.15 8.76 -1.92
C GLY A 63 9.45 9.20 -2.59
N THR A 64 10.56 9.13 -1.85
CA THR A 64 11.89 9.45 -2.38
C THR A 64 12.66 8.18 -2.76
N ARG A 65 13.76 8.36 -3.51
CA ARG A 65 14.67 7.24 -3.82
C ARG A 65 15.41 6.70 -2.59
N HIS A 66 15.52 7.53 -1.56
CA HIS A 66 16.14 7.18 -0.29
C HIS A 66 15.06 6.80 0.73
N PHE A 67 15.49 6.24 1.86
CA PHE A 67 14.58 5.97 2.96
C PHE A 67 14.15 7.29 3.60
N ILE A 68 12.83 7.52 3.70
CA ILE A 68 12.28 8.65 4.45
C ILE A 68 12.33 8.28 5.93
N SER A 69 13.13 9.00 6.71
CA SER A 69 13.13 8.82 8.17
C SER A 69 11.78 9.24 8.70
N LEU A 70 11.08 8.31 9.35
CA LEU A 70 9.76 8.59 9.87
C LEU A 70 9.81 9.36 11.21
N GLU A 71 10.94 9.34 11.92
CA GLU A 71 11.12 10.14 13.15
C GLU A 71 11.29 11.63 12.87
N LYS A 72 11.94 11.98 11.75
CA LYS A 72 12.21 13.36 11.32
C LYS A 72 12.09 13.49 9.80
N PRO A 73 10.91 13.26 9.22
CA PRO A 73 10.72 13.36 7.78
C PRO A 73 10.81 14.83 7.37
N LYS A 74 11.45 15.11 6.23
CA LYS A 74 11.47 16.48 5.72
C LYS A 74 10.07 16.85 5.19
N PRO A 75 9.62 18.11 5.36
CA PRO A 75 8.31 18.55 4.86
C PRO A 75 8.08 18.26 3.36
N GLU A 76 9.12 18.40 2.55
CA GLU A 76 9.12 18.10 1.11
C GLU A 76 8.86 16.62 0.79
N GLU A 77 9.34 15.70 1.63
CA GLU A 77 9.15 14.26 1.47
C GLU A 77 7.70 13.87 1.81
N ILE A 78 7.16 14.48 2.86
CA ILE A 78 5.75 14.30 3.26
C ILE A 78 4.81 14.80 2.18
N GLU A 79 5.11 15.93 1.53
CA GLU A 79 4.26 16.45 0.45
C GLU A 79 4.25 15.54 -0.79
N ILE A 80 5.35 14.82 -1.08
CA ILE A 80 5.34 13.78 -2.14
C ILE A 80 4.33 12.68 -1.80
N VAL A 81 4.34 12.18 -0.56
CA VAL A 81 3.41 11.13 -0.12
C VAL A 81 1.95 11.63 -0.15
N ARG A 82 1.70 12.85 0.34
CA ARG A 82 0.36 13.49 0.28
C ARG A 82 -0.14 13.66 -1.15
N ARG A 83 0.71 14.05 -2.09
CA ARG A 83 0.35 14.11 -3.52
C ARG A 83 -0.01 12.75 -4.08
N GLY A 84 0.70 11.69 -3.69
CA GLY A 84 0.34 10.31 -4.06
C GLY A 84 -1.06 9.91 -3.57
N ILE A 85 -1.40 10.25 -2.33
CA ILE A 85 -2.73 10.00 -1.75
C ILE A 85 -3.81 10.79 -2.50
N LYS A 86 -3.58 12.08 -2.79
CA LYS A 86 -4.50 12.90 -3.61
C LYS A 86 -4.71 12.30 -5.00
N GLN A 87 -3.65 11.83 -5.65
CA GLN A 87 -3.76 11.13 -6.94
C GLN A 87 -4.57 9.83 -6.83
N ALA A 88 -4.42 9.09 -5.74
CA ALA A 88 -5.19 7.89 -5.49
C ALA A 88 -6.70 8.18 -5.39
N PHE A 89 -7.12 9.23 -4.66
CA PHE A 89 -8.52 9.67 -4.63
C PHE A 89 -9.09 9.94 -6.04
N ILE A 90 -8.33 10.61 -6.88
CA ILE A 90 -8.73 10.90 -8.26
C ILE A 90 -8.82 9.59 -9.07
N LYS A 91 -7.85 8.69 -8.92
CA LYS A 91 -7.82 7.41 -9.63
C LYS A 91 -8.92 6.47 -9.19
N ILE A 92 -9.27 6.41 -7.91
CA ILE A 92 -10.43 5.67 -7.40
C ILE A 92 -11.67 6.03 -8.23
N LYS A 93 -11.97 7.33 -8.36
CA LYS A 93 -13.16 7.81 -9.10
C LYS A 93 -13.07 7.60 -10.62
N THR A 94 -11.91 7.87 -11.21
CA THR A 94 -11.75 7.86 -12.68
C THR A 94 -11.48 6.48 -13.26
N PHE A 95 -10.70 5.65 -12.57
CA PHE A 95 -10.34 4.30 -13.00
C PHE A 95 -11.40 3.26 -12.60
N ARG A 96 -12.11 3.50 -11.49
CA ARG A 96 -13.11 2.60 -10.89
C ARG A 96 -12.55 1.20 -10.67
N PRO A 97 -11.50 1.06 -9.84
CA PRO A 97 -10.88 -0.23 -9.55
C PRO A 97 -11.84 -1.16 -8.81
N ASP A 98 -11.71 -2.47 -9.05
CA ASP A 98 -12.32 -3.51 -8.22
C ASP A 98 -11.53 -3.73 -6.93
N ILE A 99 -10.20 -3.55 -6.98
CA ILE A 99 -9.30 -3.64 -5.81
C ILE A 99 -8.39 -2.42 -5.74
N VAL A 100 -8.31 -1.81 -4.56
CA VAL A 100 -7.40 -0.71 -4.22
C VAL A 100 -6.43 -1.17 -3.15
N VAL A 101 -5.13 -1.12 -3.43
CA VAL A 101 -4.09 -1.39 -2.44
C VAL A 101 -3.41 -0.08 -2.07
N PHE A 102 -3.38 0.23 -0.79
CA PHE A 102 -2.55 1.26 -0.20
C PHE A 102 -1.44 0.61 0.64
N ASP A 103 -0.28 0.48 0.02
CA ASP A 103 0.92 -0.05 0.66
C ASP A 103 1.57 1.01 1.55
N GLU A 104 1.78 0.68 2.82
CA GLU A 104 2.33 1.53 3.89
C GLU A 104 1.44 2.71 4.34
N ILE A 105 0.11 2.64 4.13
CA ILE A 105 -0.82 3.66 4.65
C ILE A 105 -0.99 3.65 6.17
N ASN A 106 -0.82 2.48 6.82
CA ASN A 106 -0.84 2.42 8.28
C ASN A 106 0.30 3.26 8.87
N VAL A 107 1.47 3.24 8.20
CA VAL A 107 2.60 4.09 8.54
C VAL A 107 2.25 5.57 8.27
N ALA A 108 1.61 5.87 7.13
CA ALA A 108 1.18 7.24 6.82
C ALA A 108 0.22 7.81 7.88
N LEU A 109 -0.69 6.99 8.41
CA LEU A 109 -1.59 7.36 9.49
C LEU A 109 -0.84 7.57 10.80
N MET A 110 0.05 6.65 11.17
CA MET A 110 0.84 6.75 12.41
C MET A 110 1.64 8.06 12.46
N TYR A 111 2.22 8.47 11.34
CA TYR A 111 3.02 9.70 11.24
C TYR A 111 2.21 10.95 10.82
N ASN A 112 0.86 10.90 10.86
CA ASN A 112 -0.02 12.02 10.50
C ASN A 112 0.26 12.63 9.11
N VAL A 113 0.73 11.80 8.16
CA VAL A 113 0.88 12.19 6.75
C VAL A 113 -0.49 12.34 6.10
N ILE A 114 -1.40 11.43 6.48
CA ILE A 114 -2.84 11.46 6.25
C ILE A 114 -3.54 11.34 7.60
N ASP A 115 -4.66 12.03 7.79
CA ASP A 115 -5.46 11.91 9.00
C ASP A 115 -6.48 10.75 8.89
N LEU A 116 -7.03 10.34 10.05
CA LEU A 116 -8.04 9.28 10.11
C LEU A 116 -9.29 9.61 9.29
N ARG A 117 -9.71 10.88 9.28
CA ARG A 117 -10.87 11.32 8.51
C ARG A 117 -10.69 11.04 7.02
N SER A 118 -9.56 11.44 6.45
CA SER A 118 -9.24 11.22 5.04
C SER A 118 -9.09 9.72 4.72
N ALA A 119 -8.60 8.92 5.66
CA ALA A 119 -8.58 7.46 5.49
C ALA A 119 -9.99 6.85 5.46
N PHE A 120 -10.90 7.31 6.34
CA PHE A 120 -12.30 6.89 6.28
C PHE A 120 -12.99 7.35 4.99
N GLU A 121 -12.67 8.54 4.48
CA GLU A 121 -13.16 9.00 3.18
C GLU A 121 -12.67 8.09 2.03
N LEU A 122 -11.41 7.62 2.07
CA LEU A 122 -10.92 6.62 1.09
C LEU A 122 -11.72 5.31 1.15
N ILE A 123 -11.97 4.81 2.36
CA ILE A 123 -12.72 3.57 2.59
C ILE A 123 -14.16 3.71 2.07
N ASP A 124 -14.83 4.82 2.37
CA ASP A 124 -16.20 5.10 1.94
C ASP A 124 -16.30 5.23 0.41
N GLU A 125 -15.36 5.93 -0.23
CA GLU A 125 -15.33 6.04 -1.70
C GLU A 125 -15.13 4.68 -2.38
N CYS A 126 -14.30 3.79 -1.81
CA CYS A 126 -14.16 2.43 -2.34
C CYS A 126 -15.45 1.62 -2.13
N LYS A 127 -16.10 1.75 -0.97
CA LYS A 127 -17.38 1.09 -0.67
C LYS A 127 -18.48 1.50 -1.65
N LYS A 128 -18.61 2.79 -1.97
CA LYS A 128 -19.59 3.32 -2.95
C LYS A 128 -19.44 2.70 -4.34
N MET A 129 -18.23 2.28 -4.71
CA MET A 129 -17.95 1.65 -6.00
C MET A 129 -17.92 0.13 -5.94
N ASN A 130 -18.26 -0.46 -4.79
CA ASN A 130 -18.15 -1.89 -4.54
C ASN A 130 -16.71 -2.43 -4.77
N ALA A 131 -15.72 -1.64 -4.39
CA ALA A 131 -14.31 -2.01 -4.47
C ALA A 131 -13.81 -2.58 -3.14
N GLU A 132 -12.89 -3.55 -3.21
CA GLU A 132 -12.07 -4.00 -2.09
C GLU A 132 -10.96 -2.97 -1.82
N ILE A 133 -10.69 -2.67 -0.55
CA ILE A 133 -9.59 -1.78 -0.15
C ILE A 133 -8.65 -2.50 0.81
N VAL A 134 -7.35 -2.41 0.56
CA VAL A 134 -6.30 -3.09 1.32
C VAL A 134 -5.35 -2.06 1.90
N PHE A 135 -5.26 -1.99 3.22
CA PHE A 135 -4.31 -1.16 3.94
C PHE A 135 -3.17 -2.02 4.47
N THR A 136 -1.94 -1.68 4.10
CA THR A 136 -0.75 -2.35 4.65
C THR A 136 0.08 -1.40 5.50
N GLY A 137 0.96 -2.00 6.29
CA GLY A 137 2.00 -1.31 7.04
C GLY A 137 1.93 -1.66 8.52
N ARG A 138 3.00 -1.31 9.24
CA ARG A 138 3.06 -1.51 10.69
C ARG A 138 2.11 -0.53 11.39
N TYR A 139 1.73 -0.85 12.63
CA TYR A 139 1.02 0.06 13.53
C TYR A 139 -0.29 0.59 12.95
N ALA A 140 -1.14 -0.31 12.41
CA ALA A 140 -2.48 0.08 11.98
C ALA A 140 -3.22 0.75 13.17
N PRO A 141 -3.79 1.96 12.98
CA PRO A 141 -4.57 2.61 14.03
C PRO A 141 -5.74 1.74 14.46
N ARG A 142 -6.09 1.81 15.75
CA ARG A 142 -7.18 1.00 16.31
C ARG A 142 -8.51 1.30 15.63
N GLU A 143 -8.75 2.56 15.32
CA GLU A 143 -9.94 3.05 14.63
C GLU A 143 -10.10 2.43 13.23
N ILE A 144 -8.99 2.10 12.56
CA ILE A 144 -9.00 1.40 11.27
C ILE A 144 -9.22 -0.09 11.46
N ILE A 145 -8.58 -0.69 12.49
CA ILE A 145 -8.75 -2.11 12.84
C ILE A 145 -10.22 -2.40 13.18
N ASP A 146 -10.84 -1.55 14.00
CA ASP A 146 -12.19 -1.75 14.52
C ASP A 146 -13.27 -1.75 13.41
N VAL A 147 -13.00 -1.10 12.27
CA VAL A 147 -13.93 -1.07 11.12
C VAL A 147 -13.53 -2.01 9.98
N ALA A 148 -12.40 -2.71 10.10
CA ALA A 148 -11.92 -3.60 9.05
C ALA A 148 -12.72 -4.91 9.02
N ASP A 149 -13.08 -5.35 7.83
CA ASP A 149 -13.75 -6.64 7.61
C ASP A 149 -12.78 -7.82 7.76
N LEU A 150 -11.48 -7.58 7.51
CA LEU A 150 -10.40 -8.55 7.67
C LEU A 150 -9.17 -7.88 8.25
N VAL A 151 -8.61 -8.44 9.33
CA VAL A 151 -7.33 -8.00 9.88
C VAL A 151 -6.40 -9.20 10.00
N THR A 152 -5.23 -9.10 9.38
CA THR A 152 -4.14 -10.07 9.50
C THR A 152 -2.93 -9.40 10.13
N GLU A 153 -2.54 -9.88 11.31
CA GLU A 153 -1.28 -9.48 11.94
C GLU A 153 -0.15 -10.43 11.56
N MET A 154 0.88 -9.90 10.90
CA MET A 154 2.10 -10.64 10.63
C MET A 154 3.06 -10.49 11.80
N VAL A 155 3.14 -11.53 12.62
CA VAL A 155 4.04 -11.57 13.78
C VAL A 155 5.46 -11.97 13.34
N LYS A 156 6.48 -11.23 13.80
CA LYS A 156 7.89 -11.56 13.53
C LYS A 156 8.34 -12.72 14.43
N VAL A 157 8.04 -13.95 14.04
CA VAL A 157 8.52 -15.15 14.78
C VAL A 157 10.03 -15.31 14.67
N LYS A 158 10.58 -15.20 13.46
CA LYS A 158 12.03 -15.13 13.17
C LYS A 158 12.27 -14.30 11.91
N HIS A 159 13.41 -13.62 11.82
CA HIS A 159 13.80 -12.92 10.61
C HIS A 159 15.33 -13.04 10.39
N TYR A 160 15.77 -13.30 9.16
CA TYR A 160 17.21 -13.45 8.86
C TYR A 160 18.02 -12.16 9.07
N PHE A 161 17.35 -11.00 9.05
CA PHE A 161 17.96 -9.73 9.48
C PHE A 161 18.48 -9.79 10.92
N ASP A 162 17.80 -10.53 11.81
CA ASP A 162 18.26 -10.71 13.20
C ASP A 162 19.58 -11.52 13.27
N LYS A 163 19.98 -12.16 12.16
CA LYS A 163 21.28 -12.84 11.97
C LYS A 163 22.27 -12.00 11.16
N GLY A 164 22.00 -10.72 10.94
CA GLY A 164 22.86 -9.81 10.17
C GLY A 164 22.71 -9.91 8.64
N ILE A 165 21.79 -10.72 8.12
CA ILE A 165 21.56 -10.83 6.68
C ILE A 165 20.84 -9.56 6.18
N ARG A 166 21.53 -8.82 5.31
CA ARG A 166 21.01 -7.57 4.71
C ARG A 166 19.96 -7.86 3.64
N ALA A 167 19.26 -6.80 3.22
CA ALA A 167 18.25 -6.86 2.16
C ALA A 167 18.85 -7.33 0.82
N ARG A 168 18.10 -8.18 0.11
CA ARG A 168 18.50 -8.82 -1.16
C ARG A 168 17.45 -8.54 -2.24
N ARG A 169 17.95 -8.32 -3.46
CA ARG A 169 17.13 -8.16 -4.66
C ARG A 169 16.29 -9.41 -4.92
N GLY A 170 15.01 -9.24 -5.23
CA GLY A 170 14.03 -10.30 -5.44
C GLY A 170 13.43 -10.88 -4.15
N ILE A 171 13.92 -10.49 -2.97
CA ILE A 171 13.40 -10.99 -1.68
C ILE A 171 12.86 -9.85 -0.79
N GLU A 172 13.63 -8.77 -0.65
CA GLU A 172 13.26 -7.55 0.09
C GLU A 172 12.87 -6.38 -0.82
N TYR A 173 13.45 -6.32 -2.03
CA TYR A 173 13.25 -5.25 -3.00
C TYR A 173 13.47 -5.73 -4.44
#